data_AF-A0A957JS78-F1
#
_entry.id   AF-A0A957JS78-F1
#
_cell.length_a   1.000
_cell.length_b   1.000
_cell.length_c   1.000
_cell.angle_alpha   90.00
_cell.angle_beta   90.00
_cell.angle_gamma   90.00
#
_symmetry.space_group_name_H-M   'P 1'
#
loop_
_entity.id
_entity.type
_entity.pdbx_description
1 polymer ?
#
loop_
_entity_poly.entity_id
_entity_poly.type
_entity_poly.pdbx_seq_one_letter_code
_entity_poly.pdbx_strand_id
1 'polypeptide(L)' 'MNKKRLRRRRQGEVKAATEAKPVWVGLMGGSYKPLAEADLAQIYETALAVLAEIGLAEPIPALLEVVVPRGCV' A
#
# COMPACT_ATOMS: atom_id res chain seq x y z
N MET A 1 -69.61 27.00 1.29
CA MET A 1 -68.43 27.21 2.17
C MET A 1 -67.85 25.85 2.57
N ASN A 2 -66.92 25.27 1.79
CA ASN A 2 -66.29 23.97 2.06
C ASN A 2 -64.84 23.95 1.56
N LYS A 3 -63.85 24.04 2.47
CA LYS A 3 -62.41 23.91 2.15
C LYS A 3 -61.77 22.75 2.90
N LYS A 4 -62.21 21.51 2.61
CA LYS A 4 -61.45 20.30 2.96
C LYS A 4 -60.61 19.88 1.76
N ARG A 5 -59.43 20.47 1.61
CA ARG A 5 -58.41 19.95 0.68
C ARG A 5 -57.07 19.87 1.38
N LEU A 6 -56.87 18.69 1.94
CA LEU A 6 -55.66 17.90 1.80
C LEU A 6 -54.38 18.57 2.29
N ARG A 7 -54.09 18.33 3.58
CA ARG A 7 -52.72 18.28 4.10
C ARG A 7 -51.93 17.24 3.30
N ARG A 8 -51.40 17.63 2.15
CA ARG A 8 -50.43 16.85 1.40
C ARG A 8 -49.11 17.00 2.15
N ARG A 9 -48.91 16.13 3.14
CA ARG A 9 -47.59 15.79 3.69
C ARG A 9 -46.66 15.59 2.49
N ARG A 10 -45.86 16.59 2.15
CA ARG A 10 -44.60 16.33 1.45
C ARG A 10 -43.66 15.80 2.51
N GLN A 11 -43.86 14.53 2.86
CA GLN A 11 -42.73 13.71 3.27
C GLN A 11 -41.84 13.68 2.04
N GLY A 12 -40.96 14.67 1.93
CA GLY A 12 -39.78 14.51 1.10
C GLY A 12 -39.08 13.30 1.68
N GLU A 13 -39.04 12.23 0.90
CA GLU A 13 -38.21 11.09 1.17
C GLU A 13 -36.78 11.62 1.34
N VAL A 14 -36.38 11.87 2.58
CA VAL A 14 -34.96 11.90 2.91
C VAL A 14 -34.56 10.45 2.74
N LYS A 15 -34.18 10.08 1.51
CA LYS A 15 -33.41 8.87 1.27
C LYS A 15 -32.26 8.99 2.25
N ALA A 16 -32.34 8.21 3.33
CA ALA A 16 -31.26 8.11 4.30
C ALA A 16 -30.02 7.86 3.45
N ALA A 17 -29.11 8.84 3.45
CA ALA A 17 -27.86 8.73 2.74
C ALA A 17 -27.22 7.47 3.28
N THR A 18 -27.33 6.40 2.50
CA THR A 18 -26.81 5.08 2.84
C THR A 18 -25.34 5.33 3.03
N GLU A 19 -24.89 5.23 4.29
CA GLU A 19 -23.56 5.53 4.80
C GLU A 19 -22.58 5.92 3.69
N ALA A 20 -22.47 7.22 3.40
CA ALA A 20 -21.50 7.72 2.45
C ALA A 20 -20.12 7.42 3.04
N LYS A 21 -19.57 6.23 2.77
CA LYS A 21 -18.22 5.85 3.16
C LYS A 21 -17.29 6.83 2.47
N PRO A 22 -16.69 7.80 3.19
CA PRO A 22 -15.87 8.83 2.57
C PRO A 22 -14.52 8.25 2.10
N VAL A 23 -14.23 7.01 2.50
CA VAL A 23 -13.01 6.29 2.17
C VAL A 23 -13.35 5.16 1.21
N TRP A 24 -12.79 5.25 0.01
CA TRP A 24 -12.81 4.21 -1.01
C TRP A 24 -11.47 3.47 -0.98
N VAL A 25 -11.45 2.24 -1.48
CA VAL A 25 -10.18 1.57 -1.77
C VAL A 25 -9.36 2.47 -2.70
N GLY A 26 -8.08 2.65 -2.39
CA GLY A 26 -7.19 3.46 -3.22
C GLY A 26 -7.10 2.91 -4.64
N LEU A 27 -6.67 3.74 -5.59
CA LEU A 27 -6.33 3.29 -6.93
C LEU A 27 -5.29 2.16 -6.86
N MET A 28 -5.40 1.18 -7.75
CA MET A 28 -4.37 0.12 -7.87
C MET A 28 -3.01 0.75 -8.16
N GLY A 29 -2.13 0.72 -7.15
CA GLY A 29 -0.73 1.13 -7.26
C GLY A 29 0.13 0.05 -7.91
N GLY A 30 1.42 0.35 -8.11
CA GLY A 30 2.42 -0.62 -8.60
C GLY A 30 2.66 -0.66 -10.11
N SER A 31 1.94 0.16 -10.89
CA SER A 31 2.19 0.30 -12.34
C SER A 31 3.39 1.21 -12.63
N TYR A 32 3.74 2.11 -11.71
CA TYR A 32 4.90 2.98 -11.87
C TYR A 32 6.18 2.20 -11.58
N LYS A 33 6.94 1.93 -12.63
CA LYS A 33 8.25 1.27 -12.58
C LYS A 33 9.30 2.27 -13.08
N PRO A 34 9.95 3.04 -12.18
CA PRO A 34 10.88 4.10 -12.59
C PRO A 34 12.23 3.58 -13.12
N LEU A 35 12.55 2.30 -12.86
CA LEU A 35 13.80 1.66 -13.28
C LEU A 35 13.54 0.73 -14.46
N ALA A 36 14.49 0.70 -15.40
CA ALA A 36 14.51 -0.33 -16.42
C ALA A 36 14.99 -1.66 -15.82
N GLU A 37 14.69 -2.78 -16.51
CA GLU A 37 15.15 -4.11 -16.09
C GLU A 37 16.68 -4.20 -16.00
N ALA A 38 17.40 -3.48 -16.89
CA ALA A 38 18.86 -3.41 -16.85
C ALA A 38 19.37 -2.69 -15.59
N ASP A 39 18.70 -1.62 -15.16
CA ASP A 39 19.06 -0.88 -13.95
C ASP A 39 18.86 -1.75 -12.71
N LEU A 40 17.76 -2.51 -12.67
CA LEU A 40 17.47 -3.47 -11.59
C LEU A 40 18.54 -4.54 -11.49
N ALA A 41 18.93 -5.14 -12.62
CA ALA A 41 19.99 -6.14 -12.66
C ALA A 41 21.32 -5.55 -12.17
N GLN A 42 21.67 -4.34 -12.63
CA GLN A 42 22.90 -3.66 -12.20
C GLN A 42 22.91 -3.39 -10.69
N ILE A 43 21.80 -2.91 -10.12
CA ILE A 43 21.67 -2.66 -8.68
C ILE A 43 21.83 -3.96 -7.89
N TYR A 44 21.20 -5.04 -8.35
CA TYR A 44 21.26 -6.35 -7.70
C TYR A 44 22.70 -6.88 -7.64
N GLU A 45 23.40 -6.91 -8.77
CA GLU A 45 24.79 -7.36 -8.83
C GLU A 45 25.71 -6.48 -7.98
N THR A 46 25.51 -5.16 -8.03
CA THR A 46 26.29 -4.22 -7.21
C THR A 46 26.07 -4.46 -5.73
N ALA A 47 24.82 -4.69 -5.31
CA ALA A 47 24.51 -4.98 -3.91
C ALA A 47 25.18 -6.28 -3.44
N LEU A 48 25.17 -7.34 -4.27
CA LEU A 48 25.86 -8.59 -3.95
C LEU A 48 27.38 -8.40 -3.87
N ALA A 49 27.98 -7.66 -4.80
CA ALA A 49 29.41 -7.37 -4.79
C ALA A 49 29.79 -6.60 -3.51
N VAL A 50 29.03 -5.58 -3.14
CA VAL A 50 29.22 -4.82 -1.89
C VAL A 50 29.14 -5.75 -0.68
N LEU A 51 28.12 -6.62 -0.61
CA LEU A 51 27.99 -7.57 0.51
C LEU A 51 29.13 -8.59 0.57
N ALA A 52 29.64 -9.04 -0.57
CA ALA A 52 30.72 -10.03 -0.63
C ALA A 52 32.11 -9.43 -0.34
N GLU A 53 32.38 -8.22 -0.84
CA GLU A 53 33.69 -7.59 -0.77
C GLU A 53 33.86 -6.70 0.47
N ILE A 54 32.80 -5.99 0.86
CA ILE A 54 32.82 -5.01 1.96
C ILE A 54 32.13 -5.58 3.21
N GLY A 55 31.04 -6.33 3.01
CA GLY A 55 30.26 -6.90 4.11
C GLY A 55 29.34 -5.90 4.80
N LEU A 56 28.89 -6.24 6.01
CA LEU A 56 28.01 -5.40 6.83
C LEU A 56 28.72 -5.03 8.14
N ALA A 57 28.78 -3.74 8.46
CA ALA A 57 29.45 -3.28 9.69
C ALA A 57 28.68 -3.67 10.97
N GLU A 58 27.35 -3.49 10.96
CA GLU A 58 26.49 -3.77 12.11
C GLU A 58 25.27 -4.61 11.66
N PRO A 59 25.43 -5.95 11.56
CA PRO A 59 24.32 -6.82 11.21
C PRO A 59 23.32 -6.97 12.36
N ILE A 60 22.04 -7.07 12.00
CA ILE A 60 20.96 -7.34 12.96
C ILE A 60 21.20 -8.72 13.59
N PRO A 61 21.05 -8.92 14.91
CA PRO A 61 21.34 -10.22 15.55
C PRO A 61 20.60 -11.41 14.92
N ALA A 62 19.31 -11.23 14.59
CA ALA A 62 18.51 -12.26 13.91
C ALA A 62 19.07 -12.65 12.54
N LEU A 63 19.80 -11.77 11.86
CA LEU A 63 20.48 -12.08 10.61
C LEU A 63 21.66 -13.03 10.86
N LEU A 64 22.46 -12.79 11.90
CA LEU A 64 23.63 -13.60 12.24
C LEU A 64 23.27 -15.06 12.53
N GLU A 65 22.16 -15.28 13.25
CA GLU A 65 21.62 -16.62 13.51
C GLU A 65 21.32 -17.41 12.23
N VAL A 66 21.01 -16.71 11.14
CA VAL A 66 20.67 -17.29 9.85
C VAL A 66 21.90 -17.46 8.95
N VAL A 67 22.78 -16.45 8.89
CA VAL A 67 23.85 -16.40 7.87
C VAL A 67 25.15 -17.04 8.34
N VAL A 68 25.48 -16.97 9.63
CA VAL A 68 26.74 -17.54 10.16
C VAL A 68 26.78 -19.07 10.02
N PRO A 69 25.71 -19.83 10.32
CA PRO A 69 25.70 -21.28 10.08
C PRO A 69 25.85 -21.66 8.60
N ARG A 70 25.63 -20.71 7.68
CA ARG A 70 25.79 -20.88 6.23
C ARG A 70 27.17 -20.47 5.72
N GLY A 71 28.09 -20.09 6.62
CA GLY A 71 29.48 -19.76 6.29
C GLY A 71 29.73 -18.29 6.00
N CYS A 72 28.77 -17.39 6.25
CA CYS A 72 29.04 -15.96 6.24
C CYS A 72 29.86 -15.58 7.49
N VAL A 73 30.89 -14.75 7.28
CA VAL A 73 31.85 -14.27 8.29
C VAL A 73 31.71 -12.78 8.54
#